data_AF-U6SJH6-F1
#
_entry.id   AF-U6SJH6-F1
#
_cell.length_a   1.000
_cell.length_b   1.000
_cell.length_c   1.000
_cell.angle_alpha   90.00
_cell.angle_beta   90.00
_cell.angle_gamma   90.00
#
_symmetry.space_group_name_H-M   'P 1'
#
loop_
_entity.id
_entity.type
_entity.pdbx_description
1 polymer ?
#
loop_
_entity_poly.entity_id
_entity_poly.type
_entity_poly.pdbx_seq_one_letter_code
_entity_poly.pdbx_strand_id
1 'polypeptide(L)'
;MTPWKDLLVKIKKIEKKYGSSLKKRASPTEIIKMNQGIQLNFGNMVLPDSYERFLKTINGLNFNELVIYGVDKGLLDNELNEDMHGFIESNEL
;
A
#
# COMPACT_ATOMS: atom_id res chain seq x y z
N MET A 1 -14.81 -16.49 -5.45
CA MET A 1 -13.93 -15.56 -4.70
C MET A 1 -12.53 -15.68 -5.26
N THR A 2 -11.79 -14.57 -5.40
CA THR A 2 -10.42 -14.60 -5.94
C THR A 2 -9.51 -15.37 -4.96
N PRO A 3 -8.68 -16.34 -5.41
CA PRO A 3 -7.94 -17.25 -4.52
C PRO A 3 -7.09 -16.57 -3.43
N TRP A 4 -6.60 -15.36 -3.67
CA TRP A 4 -5.73 -14.64 -2.75
C TRP A 4 -6.45 -14.06 -1.52
N LYS A 5 -7.77 -13.78 -1.60
CA LYS A 5 -8.53 -13.27 -0.45
C LYS A 5 -8.62 -14.32 0.67
N ASP A 6 -8.68 -15.59 0.30
CA ASP A 6 -8.66 -16.70 1.27
C ASP A 6 -7.28 -16.84 1.92
N LEU A 7 -6.19 -16.52 1.19
CA LEU A 7 -4.85 -16.44 1.76
C LEU A 7 -4.75 -15.35 2.82
N LEU A 8 -5.37 -14.17 2.61
CA LEU A 8 -5.41 -13.12 3.64
C LEU A 8 -6.09 -13.59 4.93
N VAL A 9 -7.16 -14.38 4.83
CA VAL A 9 -7.84 -14.95 6.01
C VAL A 9 -6.90 -15.90 6.76
N LYS A 10 -6.12 -16.72 6.04
CA LYS A 10 -5.11 -17.60 6.65
C LYS A 10 -4.00 -16.79 7.31
N ILE A 11 -3.45 -15.79 6.63
CA ILE A 11 -2.41 -14.90 7.16
C ILE A 11 -2.91 -14.20 8.43
N LYS A 12 -4.12 -13.63 8.41
CA LYS A 12 -4.71 -12.98 9.59
C LYS A 12 -4.79 -13.90 10.80
N LYS A 13 -5.08 -15.19 10.60
CA LYS A 13 -5.07 -16.20 11.67
C LYS A 13 -3.67 -16.46 12.21
N ILE A 14 -2.64 -16.45 11.35
CA ILE A 14 -1.24 -16.63 11.73
C ILE A 14 -0.77 -15.41 12.53
N GLU A 15 -0.92 -14.21 11.99
CA GLU A 15 -0.54 -12.94 12.65
C GLU A 15 -1.13 -12.81 14.05
N LYS A 16 -2.41 -13.17 14.20
CA LYS A 16 -3.11 -13.13 15.50
C LYS A 16 -2.46 -14.03 16.56
N LYS A 17 -1.84 -15.16 16.17
CA LYS A 17 -1.11 -16.04 17.10
C LYS A 17 0.13 -15.37 17.67
N TYR A 18 0.72 -14.43 16.94
CA TYR A 18 1.90 -13.67 17.34
C TYR A 18 1.57 -12.28 17.90
N GLY A 19 0.30 -11.99 18.18
CA GLY A 19 -0.14 -10.68 18.68
C GLY A 19 -0.10 -9.56 17.64
N SER A 20 0.13 -9.90 16.37
CA SER A 20 0.16 -8.95 15.25
C SER A 20 -1.18 -8.94 14.49
N SER A 21 -1.34 -7.98 13.58
CA SER A 21 -2.53 -7.87 12.74
C SER A 21 -2.19 -7.28 11.37
N LEU A 22 -2.97 -7.68 10.37
CA LEU A 22 -2.89 -7.09 9.04
C LEU A 22 -3.32 -5.61 9.05
N LYS A 23 -2.69 -4.80 8.20
CA LYS A 23 -2.96 -3.35 8.07
C LYS A 23 -4.43 -3.06 7.75
N LYS A 24 -4.96 -1.91 8.15
CA LYS A 24 -6.33 -1.52 7.75
C LYS A 24 -6.37 -1.24 6.24
N ARG A 25 -7.53 -1.42 5.61
CA ARG A 25 -7.72 -1.03 4.20
C ARG A 25 -7.44 0.46 3.98
N ALA A 26 -6.96 0.81 2.79
CA ALA A 26 -6.81 2.20 2.40
C ALA A 26 -8.19 2.85 2.17
N SER A 27 -8.32 4.11 2.56
CA SER A 27 -9.52 4.91 2.28
C SER A 27 -9.55 5.34 0.81
N PRO A 28 -10.74 5.65 0.25
CA PRO A 28 -10.82 6.20 -1.10
C PRO A 28 -9.97 7.46 -1.28
N THR A 29 -9.96 8.35 -0.29
CA THR A 29 -9.18 9.60 -0.32
C THR A 29 -7.68 9.32 -0.35
N GLU A 30 -7.20 8.35 0.43
CA GLU A 30 -5.81 7.91 0.43
C GLU A 30 -5.37 7.38 -0.94
N ILE A 31 -6.22 6.60 -1.62
CA ILE A 31 -5.93 6.07 -2.94
C ILE A 31 -5.91 7.18 -4.00
N ILE A 32 -6.84 8.14 -3.92
CA ILE A 32 -6.88 9.29 -4.82
C ILE A 32 -5.59 10.11 -4.69
N LYS A 33 -5.19 10.46 -3.46
CA LYS A 33 -3.95 11.20 -3.23
C LYS A 33 -2.72 10.45 -3.74
N MET A 34 -2.63 9.14 -3.47
CA MET A 34 -1.53 8.30 -3.97
C MET A 34 -1.47 8.32 -5.51
N ASN A 35 -2.60 8.12 -6.19
CA ASN A 35 -2.65 8.14 -7.66
C ASN A 35 -2.27 9.50 -8.23
N GLN A 36 -2.70 10.60 -7.59
CA GLN A 36 -2.29 11.96 -8.00
C GLN A 36 -0.78 12.15 -7.88
N GLY A 37 -0.19 11.74 -6.75
CA GLY A 37 1.27 11.80 -6.57
C GLY A 37 2.02 10.99 -7.61
N ILE A 38 1.55 9.77 -7.92
CA ILE A 38 2.17 8.93 -8.96
C ILE A 38 2.08 9.58 -10.34
N GLN A 39 0.94 10.17 -10.69
CA GLN A 39 0.78 10.84 -11.98
C GLN A 39 1.71 12.05 -12.12
N LEU A 40 1.84 12.84 -11.04
CA LEU A 40 2.72 14.01 -11.01
C LEU A 40 4.19 13.64 -11.12
N ASN A 41 4.63 12.62 -10.38
CA ASN A 41 6.06 12.28 -10.26
C ASN A 41 6.56 11.30 -11.34
N PHE A 42 5.67 10.48 -11.92
CA PHE A 42 6.04 9.45 -12.91
C PHE A 42 5.36 9.61 -14.27
N GLY A 43 5.11 10.84 -14.70
CA GLY A 43 4.69 11.12 -16.08
C GLY A 43 3.36 10.46 -16.46
N ASN A 44 2.32 10.67 -15.66
CA ASN A 44 0.97 10.12 -15.86
C ASN A 44 0.88 8.59 -15.81
N MET A 45 1.79 7.92 -15.10
CA MET A 45 1.67 6.48 -14.84
C MET A 45 0.33 6.16 -14.16
N VAL A 46 -0.34 5.11 -14.63
CA VAL A 46 -1.60 4.61 -14.07
C VAL A 46 -1.34 3.26 -13.40
N LEU A 47 -1.69 3.16 -12.11
CA LEU A 47 -1.58 1.90 -11.39
C LEU A 47 -2.62 0.89 -11.91
N PRO A 48 -2.30 -0.42 -11.92
CA PRO A 48 -3.28 -1.43 -12.26
C PRO A 48 -4.47 -1.43 -11.31
N ASP A 49 -5.69 -1.55 -11.83
CA ASP A 49 -6.92 -1.67 -11.01
C ASP A 49 -6.85 -2.83 -10.00
N SER A 50 -6.09 -3.88 -10.31
CA SER A 50 -5.87 -5.01 -9.41
C SER A 50 -5.16 -4.59 -8.13
N TYR A 51 -4.19 -3.68 -8.22
CA TYR A 51 -3.46 -3.14 -7.08
C TYR A 51 -4.35 -2.21 -6.26
N GLU A 52 -5.14 -1.34 -6.90
CA GLU A 52 -6.14 -0.54 -6.17
C GLU A 52 -7.15 -1.42 -5.42
N ARG A 53 -7.67 -2.47 -6.06
CA ARG A 53 -8.58 -3.43 -5.41
C ARG A 53 -7.91 -4.13 -4.22
N PHE A 54 -6.61 -4.42 -4.33
CA PHE A 54 -5.83 -4.94 -3.23
C PHE A 54 -5.77 -3.93 -2.07
N LEU A 55 -5.40 -2.67 -2.31
CA LEU A 55 -5.33 -1.61 -1.30
C LEU A 55 -6.69 -1.32 -0.62
N LYS A 56 -7.78 -1.36 -1.39
CA LYS A 56 -9.17 -1.27 -0.89
C LYS A 56 -9.56 -2.46 0.00
N THR A 57 -8.86 -3.59 -0.12
CA THR A 57 -9.05 -4.78 0.71
C THR A 57 -8.10 -4.77 1.92
N ILE A 58 -6.82 -4.43 1.71
CA ILE A 58 -5.75 -4.41 2.70
C ILE A 58 -4.67 -3.40 2.26
N ASN A 59 -4.26 -2.47 3.13
CA ASN A 59 -3.28 -1.45 2.76
C ASN A 59 -1.83 -1.98 2.85
N GLY A 60 -1.41 -2.76 1.86
CA GLY A 60 -0.12 -3.45 1.88
C GLY A 60 -0.13 -4.73 2.70
N LEU A 61 0.97 -5.47 2.65
CA LEU A 61 1.18 -6.73 3.34
C LEU A 61 2.64 -6.83 3.76
N ASN A 62 2.90 -7.20 5.00
CA ASN A 62 4.20 -7.69 5.45
C ASN A 62 3.95 -9.04 6.10
N PHE A 63 4.43 -10.11 5.47
CA PHE A 63 4.21 -11.47 5.94
C PHE A 63 5.32 -12.40 5.45
N ASN A 64 6.05 -13.04 6.37
CA ASN A 64 7.14 -13.96 6.04
C ASN A 64 8.10 -13.39 4.97
N GLU A 65 8.66 -12.22 5.24
CA GLU A 65 9.62 -11.52 4.36
C GLU A 65 9.03 -11.00 3.04
N LEU A 66 7.81 -11.40 2.66
CA LEU A 66 7.09 -10.78 1.56
C LEU A 66 6.55 -9.42 1.99
N VAL A 67 7.01 -8.38 1.31
CA VAL A 67 6.52 -7.00 1.47
C VAL A 67 5.79 -6.55 0.20
N ILE A 68 4.51 -6.26 0.35
CA ILE A 68 3.71 -5.53 -0.64
C ILE A 68 3.43 -4.16 -0.03
N TYR A 69 3.92 -3.12 -0.67
CA TYR A 69 3.69 -1.75 -0.21
C TYR A 69 2.22 -1.35 -0.35
N GLY A 70 1.85 -0.30 0.36
CA GLY A 70 0.54 0.31 0.27
C GLY A 70 0.67 1.81 0.38
N VAL A 71 -0.46 2.47 0.59
CA VAL A 71 -0.48 3.91 0.83
C VAL A 71 0.22 4.23 2.15
N ASP A 72 1.21 5.10 2.10
CA ASP A 72 1.86 5.67 3.28
C ASP A 72 1.25 7.04 3.58
N LYS A 73 0.60 7.17 4.74
CA LYS A 73 -0.08 8.41 5.10
C LYS A 73 0.90 9.54 5.43
N GLY A 74 2.08 9.21 5.96
CA GLY A 74 3.09 10.21 6.30
C GLY A 74 3.65 10.91 5.06
N LEU A 75 3.73 10.17 3.95
CA LEU A 75 4.16 10.70 2.65
C LEU A 75 3.04 11.41 1.88
N LEU A 76 1.77 11.19 2.25
CA LEU A 76 0.63 11.86 1.60
C LEU A 76 0.33 13.26 2.13
N ASP A 77 0.67 13.54 3.38
CA ASP A 77 0.26 14.76 4.09
C ASP A 77 1.42 15.73 4.35
N ASN A 78 2.68 15.30 4.22
CA ASN A 78 3.85 16.16 4.35
C ASN A 78 4.34 16.61 2.97
N GLU A 79 4.49 17.92 2.76
CA GLU A 79 5.49 18.41 1.81
C GLU A 79 6.85 17.87 2.28
N LEU A 80 7.51 17.11 1.41
CA LEU A 80 8.82 16.48 1.58
C LEU A 80 9.81 17.41 2.29
N ASN A 81 9.82 17.37 3.62
CA ASN A 81 10.80 18.02 4.46
C ASN A 81 11.35 16.92 5.36
N GLU A 82 12.65 16.69 5.20
CA GLU A 82 13.46 15.58 5.74
C GLU A 82 13.40 14.31 4.90
N ASP A 83 14.43 14.10 4.06
CA ASP A 83 15.15 12.88 3.63
C ASP A 83 14.49 11.49 3.80
N MET A 84 13.17 11.40 3.80
CA MET A 84 12.41 10.17 3.83
C MET A 84 12.00 9.88 2.40
N HIS A 85 12.92 9.26 1.66
CA HIS A 85 12.60 8.73 0.33
C HIS A 85 11.56 7.61 0.48
N GLY A 86 10.31 7.92 0.17
CA GLY A 86 9.29 6.92 -0.10
C GLY A 86 9.73 6.00 -1.23
N PHE A 87 9.08 4.83 -1.34
CA PHE A 87 9.35 3.89 -2.45
C PHE A 87 9.20 4.58 -3.82
N ILE A 88 8.27 5.52 -3.93
CA ILE A 88 8.07 6.33 -5.12
C ILE A 88 9.30 7.23 -5.38
N GLU A 89 9.66 8.09 -4.44
CA GLU A 89 10.82 8.99 -4.60
C GLU A 89 12.14 8.23 -4.82
N SER A 90 12.27 7.01 -4.30
CA SER A 90 13.45 6.15 -4.52
C SER A 90 13.58 5.61 -5.96
N ASN A 91 12.55 5.75 -6.79
CA ASN A 91 12.53 5.29 -8.18
C ASN A 91 12.51 6.44 -9.20
N GLU A 92 12.65 7.69 -8.77
CA GLU A 92 12.89 8.81 -9.68
C GLU A 92 14.31 8.68 -10.28
N LEU A 93 14.44 8.87 -11.60
CA LEU A 93 15.71 8.78 -12.36
C LEU A 93 16.37 10.14 -12.55
#